data_AF-A0A097KMH1-F1
#
_entry.id   AF-A0A097KMH1-F1
#
_cell.length_a   1.000
_cell.length_b   1.000
_cell.length_c   1.000
_cell.angle_alpha   90.00
_cell.angle_beta   90.00
_cell.angle_gamma   90.00
#
_symmetry.space_group_name_H-M   'P 1'
#
loop_
_entity.id
_entity.type
_entity.pdbx_description
1 polymer ?
#
loop_
_entity_poly.entity_id
_entity_poly.type
_entity_poly.pdbx_seq_one_letter_code
_entity_poly.pdbx_strand_id
1 'polypeptide(L)' 'MPTTNAYDQFIKLLKQKAKVGFDKDVLLQKHHILPLHAGGLVSGETVLCSIEDHAKAHLIRYEVYSQVQDKIAALFIGC' A
#
# COMPACT_ATOMS: atom_id res chain seq x y z
N MET A 1 1.88 -8.80 -20.38
CA MET A 1 2.99 -8.78 -19.40
C MET A 1 2.62 -7.74 -18.35
N PRO A 2 2.79 -7.97 -17.03
CA PRO A 2 2.47 -6.91 -16.09
C PRO A 2 3.49 -5.79 -16.31
N THR A 3 3.01 -4.67 -16.84
CA THR A 3 3.76 -3.42 -16.96
C THR A 3 4.11 -2.98 -15.55
N THR A 4 5.35 -3.22 -15.11
CA THR A 4 5.80 -2.91 -13.75
C THR A 4 5.82 -1.41 -13.53
N ASN A 5 4.68 -0.83 -13.15
CA ASN A 5 4.60 0.58 -12.79
C ASN A 5 5.22 0.81 -11.41
N ALA A 6 5.37 2.08 -11.01
CA ALA A 6 6.00 2.43 -9.74
C ALA A 6 5.28 1.79 -8.53
N TYR A 7 3.96 1.62 -8.60
CA TYR A 7 3.19 0.97 -7.55
C TYR A 7 3.51 -0.52 -7.45
N ASP A 8 3.56 -1.25 -8.56
CA ASP A 8 3.94 -2.68 -8.55
C ASP A 8 5.35 -2.91 -7.99
N GLN A 9 6.29 -2.02 -8.32
CA GLN A 9 7.65 -2.05 -7.79
C GLN A 9 7.67 -1.80 -6.28
N PHE A 10 6.88 -0.83 -5.81
CA PHE A 10 6.77 -0.54 -4.38
C PHE A 10 6.13 -1.69 -3.60
N ILE A 11 5.06 -2.32 -4.12
CA ILE A 11 4.45 -3.50 -3.51
C ILE A 11 5.44 -4.67 -3.41
N LYS A 12 6.30 -4.88 -4.42
CA LYS A 12 7.38 -5.89 -4.35
C LYS A 12 8.36 -5.56 -3.22
N LEU A 13 8.75 -4.30 -3.06
CA LEU A 13 9.62 -3.85 -1.97
C LEU A 13 8.95 -4.10 -0.60
N LEU A 14 7.68 -3.76 -0.43
CA LEU A 14 6.96 -4.00 0.82
C LEU A 14 6.88 -5.49 1.17
N LYS A 15 6.61 -6.35 0.17
CA LYS A 15 6.64 -7.80 0.35
C LYS A 15 8.02 -8.33 0.75
N GLN A 16 9.10 -7.72 0.25
CA GLN A 16 10.46 -8.07 0.67
C GLN A 16 10.75 -7.62 2.10
N LYS A 17 10.39 -6.38 2.47
CA LYS A 17 10.53 -5.89 3.86
C LYS A 17 9.77 -6.78 4.84
N ALA A 18 8.53 -7.16 4.51
CA ALA A 18 7.71 -8.02 5.35
C ALA A 18 8.32 -9.42 5.58
N LYS A 19 9.16 -9.92 4.65
CA LYS A 19 9.90 -11.18 4.83
C LYS A 19 11.12 -11.04 5.74
N VAL A 20 11.78 -9.88 5.71
CA VAL A 20 12.92 -9.56 6.58
C VAL A 20 12.46 -9.35 8.02
N GLY A 21 11.23 -8.87 8.20
CA GLY A 21 10.64 -8.56 9.50
C GLY A 21 10.66 -7.06 9.77
N PHE A 22 9.98 -6.66 10.84
CA PHE A 22 9.89 -5.28 11.31
C PHE A 22 10.41 -5.19 12.74
N ASP A 23 10.95 -4.03 13.10
CA ASP A 23 11.33 -3.75 14.49
C ASP A 23 10.10 -3.78 15.40
N LYS A 24 10.30 -4.16 16.67
CA LYS A 24 9.21 -4.37 17.63
C LYS A 24 8.38 -3.12 17.91
N ASP A 25 8.98 -1.95 17.74
CA ASP A 25 8.37 -0.65 18.06
C ASP A 25 7.62 -0.04 16.86
N VAL A 26 7.64 -0.70 15.70
CA VAL A 26 6.96 -0.21 14.50
C VAL A 26 5.48 -0.61 14.54
N LEU A 27 4.59 0.39 14.49
CA LEU A 27 3.17 0.16 14.30
C LEU A 27 2.90 -0.31 12.86
N LEU A 28 2.37 -1.52 12.74
CA LEU A 28 2.10 -2.17 11.46
C LEU A 28 0.63 -2.08 11.07
N GLN A 29 0.39 -1.90 9.78
CA GLN A 29 -0.92 -1.90 9.16
C GLN A 29 -0.96 -2.82 7.95
N LYS A 30 -2.16 -3.36 7.68
CA LYS A 30 -2.44 -4.09 6.45
C LYS A 30 -2.84 -3.10 5.38
N HIS A 31 -2.09 -3.07 4.28
CA HIS A 31 -2.43 -2.32 3.08
C HIS A 31 -2.99 -3.27 2.02
N HIS A 32 -4.20 -2.99 1.52
CA HIS A 32 -4.77 -3.71 0.37
C HIS A 32 -4.07 -3.28 -0.92
N ILE A 33 -3.50 -4.26 -1.64
CA ILE A 33 -2.78 -4.02 -2.91
C ILE A 33 -3.75 -3.52 -3.99
N LEU A 34 -4.98 -4.02 -3.99
CA LEU A 34 -6.08 -3.46 -4.76
C LEU A 34 -7.15 -2.97 -3.77
N PRO A 35 -7.34 -1.64 -3.61
CA PRO A 35 -8.31 -1.12 -2.67
C PRO A 35 -9.75 -1.30 -3.18
N LEU A 36 -10.71 -1.31 -2.24
CA LEU A 36 -12.14 -1.50 -2.53
C LEU A 36 -12.68 -0.51 -3.56
N HIS A 37 -12.29 0.76 -3.45
CA HIS A 37 -12.74 1.81 -4.36
C HIS A 37 -12.28 1.59 -5.82
N ALA A 38 -11.26 0.76 -6.02
CA ALA A 38 -10.73 0.38 -7.32
C ALA A 38 -11.14 -1.05 -7.75
N GLY A 39 -12.19 -1.61 -7.16
CA GLY A 39 -12.67 -2.96 -7.46
C GLY A 39 -11.98 -4.08 -6.68
N GLY A 40 -11.23 -3.73 -5.64
CA GLY A 40 -10.67 -4.69 -4.69
C GLY A 40 -11.74 -5.39 -3.84
N LEU A 41 -11.34 -6.45 -3.14
CA LEU A 41 -12.18 -7.20 -2.21
C LEU A 41 -11.74 -6.97 -0.77
N VAL A 42 -12.67 -7.09 0.18
CA VAL A 42 -12.35 -7.01 1.62
C VAL A 42 -11.37 -8.12 2.00
N SER A 43 -11.57 -9.32 1.45
CA SER A 43 -10.67 -10.48 1.54
C SER A 43 -9.53 -10.47 0.51
N GLY A 44 -9.31 -9.33 -0.16
CA GLY A 44 -8.28 -9.19 -1.18
C GLY A 44 -6.87 -9.29 -0.63
N GLU A 45 -5.90 -9.32 -1.54
CA GLU A 45 -4.49 -9.44 -1.17
C GLU A 45 -4.00 -8.19 -0.42
N THR A 46 -3.34 -8.42 0.73
CA THR A 46 -2.78 -7.36 1.56
C THR A 46 -1.29 -7.57 1.80
N VAL A 47 -0.56 -6.47 2.02
CA VAL A 47 0.82 -6.49 2.53
C VAL A 47 0.88 -5.81 3.89
N LEU A 48 1.65 -6.38 4.81
CA LEU A 48 1.92 -5.77 6.12
C LEU A 48 3.05 -4.74 5.94
N CYS A 49 2.86 -3.52 6.44
CA CYS A 49 3.83 -2.44 6.32
C CYS A 49 3.69 -1.44 7.47
N SER A 50 4.65 -0.52 7.63
CA SER A 50 4.52 0.58 8.58
C SER A 50 3.45 1.58 8.14
N ILE A 51 2.96 2.40 9.07
CA ILE A 51 2.03 3.51 8.76
C ILE A 51 2.59 4.42 7.65
N GLU A 52 3.89 4.73 7.71
CA GLU A 52 4.57 5.55 6.70
C GLU A 52 4.58 4.90 5.32
N ASP A 53 4.89 3.60 5.26
CA ASP A 53 4.89 2.84 4.01
C ASP A 53 3.47 2.66 3.46
N HIS A 54 2.46 2.56 4.34
CA HIS A 54 1.06 2.55 3.96
C HIS A 54 0.67 3.87 3.28
N ALA A 55 1.00 5.01 3.88
CA ALA A 55 0.70 6.33 3.29
C ALA A 55 1.41 6.51 1.95
N LYS A 56 2.69 6.12 1.86
CA LYS A 56 3.45 6.11 0.59
C LYS A 56 2.80 5.23 -0.47
N ALA A 57 2.30 4.05 -0.10
CA ALA A 57 1.64 3.16 -1.06
C ALA A 57 0.42 3.83 -1.71
N HIS A 58 -0.40 4.55 -0.93
CA HIS A 58 -1.52 5.32 -1.48
C HIS A 58 -1.07 6.51 -2.32
N LEU A 59 -0.04 7.26 -1.92
CA LEU A 59 0.49 8.35 -2.74
C LEU A 59 1.01 7.87 -4.10
N ILE A 60 1.82 6.81 -4.11
CA ILE A 60 2.34 6.21 -5.36
C ILE A 60 1.18 5.68 -6.22
N ARG A 61 0.16 5.08 -5.59
CA ARG A 61 -1.03 4.63 -6.30
C ARG A 61 -1.80 5.80 -6.94
N TYR A 62 -1.96 6.91 -6.23
CA TYR A 62 -2.53 8.13 -6.77
C TYR A 62 -1.71 8.67 -7.96
N GLU A 63 -0.38 8.67 -7.88
CA GLU A 63 0.47 9.10 -8.99
C GLU A 63 0.34 8.21 -10.23
N VAL A 64 0.19 6.89 -10.04
CA VAL A 64 0.07 5.94 -11.14
C VAL A 64 -1.32 5.91 -11.77
N TYR A 65 -2.38 5.97 -10.96
CA TYR A 65 -3.76 5.73 -11.40
C TYR A 65 -4.69 6.96 -11.29
N SER A 66 -4.22 8.06 -10.71
CA SER A 66 -4.97 9.33 -10.54
C SER A 66 -6.31 9.21 -9.80
N GLN A 67 -6.44 8.22 -8.90
CA GLN A 67 -7.65 8.00 -8.10
C GLN A 67 -7.63 8.87 -6.83
N VAL A 68 -8.45 9.90 -6.75
CA VAL A 68 -8.47 10.88 -5.63
C VAL A 68 -8.68 10.23 -4.27
N GLN A 69 -9.38 9.10 -4.21
CA GLN A 69 -9.58 8.31 -3.01
C GLN A 69 -8.25 7.84 -2.41
N ASP A 70 -7.24 7.54 -3.23
CA ASP A 70 -5.90 7.20 -2.74
C ASP A 70 -5.18 8.41 -2.16
N LYS A 71 -5.34 9.60 -2.74
CA LYS A 71 -4.81 10.84 -2.15
C LYS A 71 -5.43 11.12 -0.78
N ILE A 72 -6.74 10.92 -0.64
CA ILE A 72 -7.44 11.08 0.65
C ILE A 72 -6.94 10.02 1.63
N ALA A 73 -6.90 8.75 1.24
CA ALA A 73 -6.40 7.67 2.09
C ALA A 73 -4.99 7.95 2.62
N ALA A 74 -4.09 8.47 1.78
CA ALA A 74 -2.73 8.85 2.20
C ALA A 74 -2.71 9.93 3.31
N LEU A 75 -3.66 10.86 3.33
CA LEU A 75 -3.73 11.94 4.32
C LEU A 75 -4.34 11.50 5.65
N PHE A 76 -5.15 10.44 5.66
CA PHE A 76 -5.90 9.98 6.83
C PHE A 76 -5.44 8.61 7.36
N ILE A 77 -4.29 8.11 6.89
CA ILE A 77 -3.73 6.87 7.40
C ILE A 77 -3.32 7.03 8.87
N GLY A 78 -3.94 6.23 9.74
CA GLY A 78 -3.65 6.21 11.17
C GLY A 78 -4.65 6.88 12.11
N CYS A 79 -5.83 7.31 11.62
CA CYS A 79 -6.98 7.64 12.48
C CYS A 79 -7.84 6.42 12.82
#